data_AF-A0A151IGL2-F1
#
_entry.id   AF-A0A151IGL2-F1
#
_cell.length_a   1.000
_cell.length_b   1.000
_cell.length_c   1.000
_cell.angle_alpha   90.00
_cell.angle_beta   90.00
_cell.angle_gamma   90.00
#
_symmetry.space_group_name_H-M   'P 1'
#
loop_
_entity.id
_entity.type
_entity.pdbx_description
1 polymer ?
#
loop_
_entity_poly.entity_id
_entity_poly.type
_entity_poly.pdbx_seq_one_letter_code
_entity_poly.pdbx_strand_id
1 'polypeptide(L)'
;MSFRNMFKSMIDQNATLPKVQKMQYLISALKGEAREVINFLEASEENYIEAWEMLLMRYDDPVLIIQKHIRALFELPAMVMESHSALQLLEIISLLKKSD
;
A
#
# COMPACT_ATOMS: atom_id res chain seq x y z
N MET A 1 -10.49 6.03 -9.02
CA MET A 1 -9.69 4.78 -9.02
C MET A 1 -8.27 5.12 -8.63
N SER A 2 -7.58 4.28 -7.86
CA SER A 2 -6.17 4.49 -7.52
C SER A 2 -5.26 4.14 -8.70
N PHE A 3 -4.09 4.78 -8.77
CA PHE A 3 -3.05 4.46 -9.76
C PHE A 3 -2.72 2.97 -9.76
N ARG A 4 -2.52 2.38 -8.57
CA ARG A 4 -2.26 0.95 -8.39
C ARG A 4 -3.29 0.06 -9.09
N ASN A 5 -4.58 0.29 -8.86
CA ASN A 5 -5.63 -0.56 -9.42
C ASN A 5 -5.68 -0.44 -10.94
N MET A 6 -5.51 0.76 -11.47
CA MET A 6 -5.47 1.01 -12.91
C MET A 6 -4.25 0.33 -13.55
N PHE A 7 -3.05 0.59 -13.02
CA PHE A 7 -1.80 0.02 -13.54
C PHE A 7 -1.80 -1.51 -13.44
N LYS A 8 -2.32 -2.06 -12.33
CA LYS A 8 -2.44 -3.50 -12.14
C LYS A 8 -3.33 -4.15 -13.20
N SER A 9 -4.50 -3.57 -13.45
CA SER A 9 -5.46 -4.10 -14.43
C SER A 9 -4.96 -3.96 -15.88
N MET A 10 -4.20 -2.92 -16.21
CA MET A 10 -3.78 -2.65 -17.59
C MET A 10 -2.44 -3.28 -17.96
N ILE A 11 -1.50 -3.32 -17.02
CA ILE A 11 -0.09 -3.68 -17.28
C ILE A 11 0.33 -4.92 -16.50
N ASP A 12 0.16 -4.92 -15.17
CA ASP A 12 0.69 -6.00 -14.31
C ASP A 12 0.05 -7.37 -14.61
N GLN A 13 -1.29 -7.40 -14.69
CA GLN A 13 -2.06 -8.63 -14.95
C GLN A 13 -2.06 -9.05 -16.42
N ASN A 14 -1.47 -8.25 -17.31
CA ASN A 14 -1.39 -8.61 -18.71
C ASN A 14 -0.31 -9.69 -18.91
N ALA A 15 -0.73 -10.93 -19.17
CA ALA A 15 0.15 -12.07 -19.40
C ALA A 15 0.91 -12.01 -20.73
N THR A 16 0.47 -11.18 -21.67
CA THR A 16 1.12 -11.04 -23.00
C THR A 16 2.29 -10.06 -22.98
N LEU A 17 2.38 -9.19 -21.97
CA LEU A 17 3.46 -8.23 -21.83
C LEU A 17 4.66 -8.85 -21.12
N PRO A 18 5.87 -8.85 -21.72
CA PRO A 18 7.10 -9.20 -21.03
C PRO A 18 7.37 -8.27 -19.84
N LYS A 19 8.02 -8.77 -18.78
CA LYS A 19 8.27 -7.96 -17.58
C LYS A 19 9.17 -6.76 -17.86
N VAL A 20 10.13 -6.87 -18.79
CA VAL A 20 10.95 -5.72 -19.22
C VAL A 20 10.09 -4.58 -19.79
N GLN A 21 9.03 -4.89 -20.54
CA GLN A 21 8.10 -3.87 -21.04
C GLN A 21 7.26 -3.30 -19.90
N LYS A 22 6.81 -4.13 -18.96
CA LYS A 22 6.10 -3.66 -17.76
C LYS A 22 6.96 -2.70 -16.93
N MET A 23 8.27 -2.97 -16.80
CA MET A 23 9.23 -2.09 -16.14
C MET A 23 9.36 -0.75 -16.86
N GLN A 24 9.47 -0.76 -18.19
CA GLN A 24 9.51 0.47 -18.99
C GLN A 24 8.22 1.30 -18.84
N TYR A 25 7.05 0.64 -18.85
CA TYR A 25 5.77 1.32 -18.58
C TYR A 25 5.72 1.88 -17.16
N LEU A 26 6.20 1.13 -16.17
CA LEU A 26 6.22 1.55 -14.77
C LEU A 26 7.10 2.79 -14.61
N ILE A 27 8.33 2.77 -15.11
CA ILE A 27 9.26 3.90 -15.13
C ILE A 27 8.63 5.14 -15.80
N SER A 28 7.97 4.95 -16.94
CA SER A 28 7.38 6.05 -17.72
C SER A 28 6.16 6.66 -17.04
N ALA A 29 5.42 5.88 -16.25
CA ALA A 29 4.23 6.32 -15.55
C ALA A 29 4.54 7.07 -14.25
N LEU A 30 5.69 6.80 -13.62
CA LEU A 30 6.11 7.40 -12.36
C LEU A 30 6.75 8.77 -12.55
N LYS A 31 6.52 9.66 -11.57
CA LYS A 31 7.05 11.03 -11.55
C LYS A 31 7.49 11.43 -10.14
N GLY A 32 8.45 12.35 -10.05
CA GLY A 32 8.94 12.90 -8.78
C GLY A 32 9.40 11.80 -7.82
N GLU A 33 9.00 11.91 -6.55
CA GLU A 33 9.38 10.99 -5.47
C GLU A 33 9.12 9.52 -5.82
N ALA A 34 7.99 9.21 -6.48
CA ALA A 34 7.66 7.83 -6.83
C ALA A 34 8.63 7.25 -7.89
N ARG A 35 9.21 8.09 -8.75
CA ARG A 35 10.26 7.68 -9.69
C ARG A 35 11.60 7.48 -8.97
N GLU A 36 11.87 8.29 -7.95
CA GLU A 36 13.09 8.20 -7.13
C GLU A 36 13.17 6.89 -6.34
N VAL A 37 12.03 6.38 -5.86
CA VAL A 37 11.94 5.08 -5.14
C VAL A 37 12.60 3.94 -5.91
N ILE A 38 12.51 3.94 -7.23
CA ILE A 38 13.03 2.88 -8.10
C ILE A 38 14.18 3.35 -8.99
N ASN A 39 14.80 4.50 -8.68
CA ASN A 39 15.80 5.11 -9.56
C ASN A 39 17.12 4.32 -9.62
N PHE A 40 17.46 3.60 -8.56
CA PHE A 40 18.66 2.76 -8.52
C PHE A 40 18.50 1.42 -9.25
N LEU A 41 17.26 1.06 -9.63
CA LEU A 41 16.98 -0.16 -10.37
C LEU A 41 17.12 0.08 -11.86
N GLU A 42 17.89 -0.76 -12.52
CA GLU A 42 17.97 -0.78 -13.98
C GLU A 42 16.63 -1.21 -14.60
N ALA A 43 16.37 -0.76 -15.83
CA ALA A 43 15.16 -1.10 -16.58
C ALA A 43 15.24 -2.53 -17.15
N SER A 44 15.23 -3.51 -16.26
CA SER A 44 15.34 -4.94 -16.58
C SER A 44 14.08 -5.72 -16.20
N GLU A 45 13.99 -6.97 -16.68
CA GLU A 45 12.90 -7.88 -16.36
C GLU A 45 12.99 -8.38 -14.91
N GLU A 46 14.21 -8.60 -14.43
CA GLU A 46 14.52 -9.07 -13.09
C GLU A 46 14.07 -8.07 -12.03
N ASN A 47 14.22 -6.77 -12.33
CA ASN A 47 13.97 -5.70 -11.38
C ASN A 47 12.50 -5.25 -11.34
N TYR A 48 11.64 -5.70 -12.25
CA TYR A 48 10.23 -5.28 -12.30
C TYR A 48 9.48 -5.61 -10.99
N ILE A 49 9.64 -6.84 -10.50
CA ILE A 49 8.93 -7.32 -9.31
C ILE A 49 9.35 -6.51 -8.09
N GLU A 50 10.67 -6.34 -7.92
CA GLU A 50 11.24 -5.54 -6.83
C GLU A 50 10.76 -4.08 -6.89
N ALA A 51 10.83 -3.45 -8.06
CA ALA A 51 10.35 -2.09 -8.27
C ALA A 51 8.86 -1.93 -7.90
N TRP A 52 8.03 -2.88 -8.29
CA TRP A 52 6.61 -2.88 -7.98
C TRP A 52 6.33 -3.05 -6.49
N GLU A 53 7.02 -3.98 -5.83
CA GLU A 53 6.90 -4.21 -4.39
C GLU A 53 7.36 -3.02 -3.55
N MET A 54 8.47 -2.38 -3.94
CA MET A 54 8.95 -1.17 -3.27
C MET A 54 7.92 -0.03 -3.30
N LEU A 55 7.24 0.16 -4.44
CA LEU A 55 6.19 1.15 -4.57
C LEU A 55 4.98 0.80 -3.71
N LEU A 56 4.61 -0.48 -3.63
CA LEU A 56 3.55 -0.94 -2.73
C LEU A 56 3.95 -0.72 -1.27
N MET A 57 5.16 -1.07 -0.86
CA MET A 57 5.62 -0.87 0.51
C MET A 57 5.63 0.61 0.91
N ARG A 58 5.97 1.50 -0.03
CA ARG A 58 6.03 2.96 0.21
C ARG A 58 4.64 3.60 0.25
N TYR A 59 3.72 3.18 -0.61
CA TYR A 59 2.46 3.90 -0.87
C TYR A 59 1.18 3.11 -0.56
N ASP A 60 1.28 1.79 -0.44
CA ASP A 60 0.19 0.89 -0.07
C ASP A 60 0.39 0.51 1.40
N ASP A 61 0.09 1.44 2.31
CA ASP A 61 0.21 1.21 3.74
C ASP A 61 -1.09 0.60 4.31
N PRO A 62 -1.11 -0.73 4.59
CA PRO A 62 -2.27 -1.36 5.21
C PRO A 62 -2.53 -0.83 6.63
N VAL A 63 -1.51 -0.29 7.31
CA VAL A 63 -1.65 0.33 8.63
C VAL A 63 -2.49 1.59 8.54
N LEU A 64 -2.38 2.36 7.47
CA LEU A 64 -3.18 3.58 7.28
C LEU A 64 -4.65 3.26 7.01
N ILE A 65 -4.93 2.15 6.32
CA ILE A 65 -6.29 1.61 6.14
C ILE A 65 -6.84 1.17 7.49
N ILE A 66 -6.09 0.39 8.27
CA ILE A 66 -6.48 -0.06 9.61
C ILE A 66 -6.70 1.15 10.54
N GLN A 67 -5.80 2.13 10.55
CA GLN A 67 -5.94 3.36 11.34
C GLN A 67 -7.16 4.18 10.92
N LYS A 68 -7.48 4.23 9.62
CA LYS A 68 -8.69 4.89 9.14
C LYS A 68 -9.94 4.16 9.61
N HIS A 69 -9.96 2.83 9.57
CA HIS A 69 -11.07 2.03 10.10
C HIS A 69 -11.21 2.16 11.62
N ILE A 70 -10.09 2.15 12.35
CA ILE A 70 -10.06 2.37 13.80
C ILE A 70 -10.58 3.77 14.14
N ARG A 71 -10.11 4.81 13.45
CA ARG A 71 -10.58 6.19 13.65
C ARG A 71 -12.07 6.32 13.34
N ALA A 72 -12.53 5.74 12.24
CA ALA A 72 -13.95 5.71 11.91
C ALA A 72 -14.78 4.99 12.98
N LEU A 73 -14.26 3.91 13.58
CA LEU A 73 -14.91 3.20 14.69
C LEU A 73 -15.00 4.08 15.95
N PHE A 74 -13.98 4.89 16.25
CA PHE A 74 -13.98 5.83 17.38
C PHE A 74 -14.81 7.10 17.16
N GLU A 75 -15.04 7.49 15.90
CA GLU A 75 -15.94 8.60 15.54
C GLU A 75 -17.41 8.16 15.44
N LEU A 76 -17.71 6.86 15.60
CA LEU A 76 -19.08 6.40 15.74
C LEU A 76 -19.66 6.89 17.07
N PRO A 77 -20.92 7.37 17.07
CA PRO A 77 -21.57 7.83 18.29
C PRO A 77 -21.55 6.71 19.35
N ALA A 78 -21.27 7.12 20.59
CA ALA A 78 -20.85 6.32 21.75
C ALA A 78 -21.68 5.06 22.12
N MET A 79 -22.74 4.75 21.38
CA MET A 79 -23.68 3.66 21.65
C MET A 79 -23.18 2.27 21.25
N VAL A 80 -22.10 2.16 20.45
CA VAL A 80 -21.55 0.85 19.97
C VAL A 80 -20.27 0.43 20.71
N MET A 81 -19.71 1.31 21.55
CA MET A 81 -18.42 1.12 22.23
C MET A 81 -18.44 0.14 23.41
N GLU A 82 -19.61 -0.36 23.83
CA GLU A 82 -19.71 -1.35 24.91
C GLU A 82 -19.48 -2.80 24.45
N SER A 83 -19.21 -3.02 23.16
CA SER A 83 -18.88 -4.37 22.68
C SER A 83 -17.50 -4.81 23.18
N HIS A 84 -17.43 -6.04 23.70
CA HIS A 84 -16.21 -6.66 24.24
C HIS A 84 -15.03 -6.62 23.23
N SER A 85 -15.34 -6.68 21.94
CA SER A 85 -14.38 -6.58 20.84
C SER A 85 -13.72 -5.20 20.72
N ALA A 86 -14.43 -4.11 21.02
CA ALA A 86 -13.88 -2.76 21.00
C ALA A 86 -12.88 -2.53 22.16
N LEU A 87 -13.17 -3.10 23.33
CA LEU A 87 -12.27 -3.04 24.49
C LEU A 87 -10.98 -3.84 24.26
N GLN A 88 -11.08 -5.03 23.66
CA GLN A 88 -9.90 -5.84 23.29
C GLN A 88 -9.02 -5.12 22.27
N LEU A 89 -9.61 -4.41 21.30
CA LEU A 89 -8.87 -3.64 20.30
C LEU A 89 -8.13 -2.45 20.94
N LEU A 90 -8.76 -1.75 21.89
CA LEU A 90 -8.13 -0.67 22.67
C LEU A 90 -6.94 -1.17 23.48
N GLU A 91 -7.05 -2.35 24.08
CA GLU A 91 -5.96 -2.97 24.83
C GLU A 91 -4.77 -3.27 23.92
N ILE A 92 -4.99 -3.88 22.75
CA ILE A 92 -3.93 -4.15 21.77
C ILE A 92 -3.24 -2.87 21.30
N ILE A 93 -4.00 -1.82 20.98
CA ILE A 93 -3.43 -0.52 20.56
C ILE A 93 -2.61 0.12 21.69
N SER A 94 -3.05 -0.03 22.94
CA SER A 94 -2.31 0.48 24.10
C SER A 94 -0.95 -0.21 24.28
N LEU A 95 -0.87 -1.50 23.94
CA LEU A 95 0.38 -2.27 23.97
C LEU A 95 1.33 -1.85 22.84
N LEU A 96 0.80 -1.52 21.66
CA LEU A 96 1.61 -1.03 20.54
C LEU A 96 2.21 0.36 20.81
N LYS A 97 1.49 1.23 21.52
CA LYS A 97 1.98 2.59 21.86
C LYS A 97 3.02 2.61 23.00
N LYS A 98 3.23 1.49 23.68
CA LYS A 98 4.14 1.36 24.84
C LYS A 98 5.51 0.77 24.47
N SER A 99 5.73 0.44 23.20
CA SER A 99 6.98 -0.15 22.67
C SER A 99 7.91 0.88 21.99
N ASP A 100 7.54 2.16 21.95
CA ASP A 100 8.43 3.30 21.68
C ASP A 100 8.79 4.02 23.00
#